data_AF-A0A8J8SBN1-F1
#
_entry.id   AF-A0A8J8SBN1-F1
#
_cell.length_a   1.000
_cell.length_b   1.000
_cell.length_c   1.000
_cell.angle_alpha   90.00
_cell.angle_beta   90.00
_cell.angle_gamma   90.00
#
_symmetry.space_group_name_H-M   'P 1'
#
loop_
_entity.id
_entity.type
_entity.pdbx_description
1 polymer ?
#
loop_
_entity_poly.entity_id
_entity_poly.type
_entity_poly.pdbx_seq_one_letter_code
_entity_poly.pdbx_strand_id
1 'polypeptide(L)'
;MGTFCSNLQLKRKKSIDTDTDTVVDAISVMMKNSGYVEAESYDFDRKITLIARPDSKWMSLFDSNLDASNIELSTDMAISLGKVIDTEILCISVIDSDYFNIELFRDGKMKANITNLNEMSTVSYKNIKAWINCGEEIDSKTIKSIFSKNTVFLDDKISEFANTFSIDNSLCLLSHRHLHELDLNSAITLFFKNAKEDQEDTELDQTKLQFVSYYMEYKSNIGNNKSYKFTVKNLGKSSVGFQVIICGEAINSGFISVSDCQLSVDDISLNKKFWKATLQNGTNGYVCDFSDLVIPNSCNIDYPQTQKDFKILIKTYISVNISFENHRKCNSNMFIYFLPIKNAREGQVGTNMKVEII
;
A
#
# COMPACT_ATOMS: atom_id res chain seq x y z
N MET A 1 21.88 -0.92 -0.66
CA MET A 1 20.50 -0.89 -0.15
C MET A 1 20.26 0.55 0.23
N GLY A 2 19.34 1.24 -0.45
CA GLY A 2 19.06 2.65 -0.17
C GLY A 2 18.16 2.83 1.05
N THR A 3 18.25 4.00 1.68
CA THR A 3 17.45 4.41 2.83
C THR A 3 16.08 4.91 2.37
N PHE A 4 15.02 4.36 2.96
CA PHE A 4 13.64 4.82 2.76
C PHE A 4 13.05 5.17 4.12
N CYS A 5 12.77 6.45 4.34
CA CYS A 5 12.16 6.90 5.58
C CYS A 5 11.30 8.14 5.36
N SER A 6 10.21 8.24 6.12
CA SER A 6 9.45 9.47 6.31
C SER A 6 9.10 9.63 7.78
N ASN A 7 9.39 10.80 8.34
CA ASN A 7 9.07 11.13 9.72
C ASN A 7 8.78 12.63 9.87
N LEU A 8 8.10 12.97 10.96
CA LEU A 8 7.82 14.36 11.33
C LEU A 8 8.65 14.74 12.55
N GLN A 9 9.22 15.94 12.55
CA GLN A 9 9.92 16.52 13.70
C GLN A 9 9.14 17.74 14.17
N LEU A 10 8.61 17.69 15.39
CA LEU A 10 7.86 18.76 16.00
C LEU A 10 8.76 19.52 16.96
N LYS A 11 8.91 20.84 16.78
CA LYS A 11 9.75 21.64 17.66
C LYS A 11 9.07 21.80 19.02
N ARG A 12 9.82 21.64 20.09
CA ARG A 12 9.36 21.95 21.44
C ARG A 12 9.45 23.45 21.68
N LYS A 13 8.35 24.06 22.07
CA LYS A 13 8.34 25.37 22.73
C LYS A 13 8.34 25.15 24.23
N LYS A 14 8.76 26.17 24.98
CA LYS A 14 8.63 26.17 26.45
C LYS A 14 7.16 26.33 26.91
N SER A 15 6.21 26.53 25.99
CA SER A 15 4.79 26.66 26.26
C SER A 15 4.11 25.30 26.37
N ILE A 16 2.98 25.27 27.11
CA ILE A 16 2.12 24.09 27.30
C ILE A 16 1.64 23.53 25.95
N ASP A 17 1.44 24.38 24.94
CA ASP A 17 0.91 24.00 23.62
C ASP A 17 1.76 22.97 22.83
N THR A 18 2.98 22.69 23.29
CA THR A 18 3.88 21.68 22.69
C THR A 18 4.39 20.66 23.71
N ASP A 19 3.72 20.55 24.85
CA ASP A 19 3.97 19.44 25.75
C ASP A 19 3.53 18.12 25.13
N THR A 20 3.96 17.02 25.75
CA THR A 20 3.76 15.70 25.15
C THR A 20 2.29 15.28 25.13
N ASP A 21 1.53 15.65 26.15
CA ASP A 21 0.11 15.33 26.26
C ASP A 21 -0.72 16.11 25.23
N THR A 22 -0.43 17.40 25.01
CA THR A 22 -1.08 18.23 23.99
C THR A 22 -0.81 17.70 22.58
N VAL A 23 0.41 17.23 22.32
CA VAL A 23 0.76 16.61 21.03
C VAL A 23 -0.02 15.30 20.85
N VAL A 24 -0.12 14.47 21.89
CA VAL A 24 -0.90 13.22 21.88
C VAL A 24 -2.37 13.52 21.61
N ASP A 25 -2.98 14.48 22.32
CA ASP A 25 -4.36 14.89 22.13
C ASP A 25 -4.59 15.41 20.71
N ALA A 26 -3.67 16.22 20.16
CA ALA A 26 -3.75 16.71 18.80
C ALA A 26 -3.69 15.58 17.76
N ILE A 27 -2.85 14.56 17.98
CA ILE A 27 -2.80 13.36 17.15
C ILE A 27 -4.14 12.61 17.23
N SER A 28 -4.67 12.36 18.43
CA SER A 28 -5.95 11.67 18.61
C SER A 28 -7.11 12.41 17.94
N VAL A 29 -7.16 13.75 18.06
CA VAL A 29 -8.17 14.59 17.38
C VAL A 29 -8.01 14.52 15.85
N MET A 30 -6.78 14.62 15.35
CA MET A 30 -6.49 14.51 13.91
C MET A 30 -6.94 13.14 13.36
N MET A 31 -6.62 12.07 14.08
CA MET A 31 -7.00 10.71 13.70
C MET A 31 -8.51 10.52 13.72
N LYS A 32 -9.18 11.04 14.75
CA LYS A 32 -10.65 11.07 14.82
C LYS A 32 -11.29 11.80 13.64
N ASN A 33 -10.77 12.97 13.29
CA ASN A 33 -11.24 13.72 12.13
C ASN A 33 -10.97 13.00 10.79
N SER A 34 -9.96 12.13 10.77
CA SER A 34 -9.62 11.26 9.63
C SER A 34 -10.43 9.96 9.61
N GLY A 35 -11.40 9.81 10.52
CA GLY A 35 -12.27 8.64 10.58
C GLY A 35 -11.71 7.47 11.38
N TYR A 36 -10.73 7.66 12.25
CA TYR A 36 -10.21 6.61 13.14
C TYR A 36 -10.71 6.77 14.58
N VAL A 37 -10.65 5.69 15.35
CA VAL A 37 -10.85 5.65 16.80
C VAL A 37 -9.62 5.09 17.47
N GLU A 38 -9.37 5.48 18.71
CA GLU A 38 -8.32 4.86 19.53
C GLU A 38 -8.61 3.36 19.71
N ALA A 39 -7.54 2.57 19.69
CA ALA A 39 -7.63 1.12 19.68
C ALA A 39 -6.62 0.50 20.65
N GLU A 40 -6.76 -0.80 20.87
CA GLU A 40 -5.85 -1.58 21.69
C GLU A 40 -4.61 -2.01 20.89
N SER A 41 -3.50 -2.25 21.59
CA SER A 41 -2.20 -2.57 20.99
C SER A 41 -2.16 -3.85 20.14
N TYR A 42 -3.17 -4.70 20.22
CA TYR A 42 -3.28 -5.99 19.52
C TYR A 42 -4.33 -6.00 18.40
N ASP A 43 -5.12 -4.93 18.25
CA ASP A 43 -6.20 -4.82 17.26
C ASP A 43 -6.25 -3.37 16.72
N PHE A 44 -5.35 -3.06 15.79
CA PHE A 44 -5.19 -1.72 15.22
C PHE A 44 -4.85 -1.78 13.73
N ASP A 45 -5.23 -0.73 12.99
CA ASP A 45 -4.92 -0.59 11.55
C ASP A 45 -3.77 0.37 11.31
N ARG A 46 -3.59 1.35 12.21
CA ARG A 46 -2.54 2.36 12.14
C ARG A 46 -1.89 2.57 13.49
N LYS A 47 -0.57 2.68 13.47
CA LYS A 47 0.26 2.93 14.66
C LYS A 47 1.01 4.23 14.47
N ILE A 48 0.91 5.11 15.46
CA ILE A 48 1.69 6.35 15.53
C ILE A 48 2.58 6.27 16.76
N THR A 49 3.89 6.49 16.58
CA THR A 49 4.88 6.49 17.66
C THR A 49 5.49 7.87 17.78
N LEU A 50 5.45 8.43 18.99
CA LEU A 50 6.01 9.72 19.34
C LEU A 50 7.20 9.49 20.28
N ILE A 51 8.39 9.94 19.88
CA ILE A 51 9.60 9.88 20.69
C ILE A 51 9.91 11.27 21.21
N ALA A 52 9.93 11.40 22.54
CA ALA A 52 9.96 12.67 23.23
C ALA A 52 11.12 12.72 24.24
N ARG A 53 12.39 12.71 23.77
CA ARG A 53 13.55 12.74 24.67
C ARG A 53 13.65 14.04 25.46
N PRO A 54 13.84 14.03 26.79
CA PRO A 54 13.81 15.25 27.62
C PRO A 54 14.82 16.35 27.23
N ASP A 55 15.98 15.95 26.72
CA ASP A 55 17.10 16.80 26.33
C ASP A 55 17.03 17.30 24.86
N SER A 56 16.08 16.80 24.07
CA SER A 56 15.89 17.21 22.68
C SER A 56 15.01 18.45 22.56
N LYS A 57 15.36 19.34 21.62
CA LYS A 57 14.49 20.45 21.19
C LYS A 57 13.35 20.00 20.27
N TRP A 58 13.36 18.73 19.86
CA TRP A 58 12.43 18.17 18.89
C TRP A 58 11.80 16.88 19.42
N MET A 59 10.54 16.67 19.05
CA MET A 59 9.81 15.42 19.22
C MET A 59 9.68 14.75 17.85
N SER A 60 10.09 13.49 17.77
CA SER A 60 10.07 12.75 16.52
C SER A 60 8.81 11.90 16.45
N LEU A 61 8.02 12.10 15.41
CA LEU A 61 6.78 11.38 15.16
C LEU A 61 6.96 10.46 13.97
N PHE A 62 6.53 9.21 14.16
CA PHE A 62 6.59 8.13 13.21
C PHE A 62 5.21 7.51 13.03
N ASP A 63 4.89 7.10 11.83
CA ASP A 63 3.57 6.56 11.49
C ASP A 63 3.74 5.37 10.56
N SER A 64 3.06 4.27 10.86
CA SER A 64 3.10 3.05 10.06
C SER A 64 2.72 3.26 8.59
N ASN A 65 1.90 4.27 8.30
CA ASN A 65 1.47 4.58 6.93
C ASN A 65 2.44 5.50 6.17
N LEU A 66 3.44 6.08 6.85
CA LEU A 66 4.47 6.93 6.21
C LEU A 66 5.66 6.13 5.69
N ASP A 67 5.81 4.86 6.08
CA ASP A 67 6.94 3.99 5.70
C ASP A 67 7.10 3.73 4.19
N ALA A 68 6.14 4.13 3.35
CA ALA A 68 6.20 4.03 1.89
C ALA A 68 6.79 5.27 1.20
N SER A 69 7.43 6.20 1.94
CA SER A 69 7.90 7.49 1.44
C SER A 69 6.78 8.33 0.81
N ASN A 70 5.56 8.23 1.37
CA ASN A 70 4.40 8.96 0.87
C ASN A 70 4.42 10.42 1.36
N ILE A 71 5.03 11.28 0.54
CA ILE A 71 5.20 12.71 0.82
C ILE A 71 3.86 13.41 1.06
N GLU A 72 2.82 13.05 0.30
CA GLU A 72 1.48 13.65 0.41
C GLU A 72 0.87 13.38 1.79
N LEU A 73 0.95 12.13 2.27
CA LEU A 73 0.46 11.79 3.61
C LEU A 73 1.24 12.51 4.72
N SER A 74 2.56 12.64 4.58
CA SER A 74 3.38 13.39 5.55
C SER A 74 3.02 14.87 5.57
N THR A 75 2.74 15.44 4.40
CA THR A 75 2.28 16.83 4.22
C THR A 75 0.95 17.06 4.90
N ASP A 76 -0.04 16.20 4.63
CA ASP A 76 -1.39 16.32 5.19
C ASP A 76 -1.39 16.20 6.72
N MET A 77 -0.54 15.31 7.25
CA MET A 77 -0.35 15.15 8.68
C MET A 77 0.24 16.42 9.32
N ALA A 78 1.30 16.99 8.74
CA ALA A 78 1.90 18.22 9.25
C ALA A 78 0.98 19.44 9.13
N ILE A 79 0.19 19.53 8.06
CA ILE A 79 -0.85 20.55 7.92
C ILE A 79 -1.87 20.42 9.04
N SER A 80 -2.33 19.21 9.32
CA SER A 80 -3.38 18.95 10.30
C SER A 80 -2.89 19.23 11.72
N LEU A 81 -1.71 18.71 12.08
CA LEU A 81 -1.08 18.97 13.37
C LEU A 81 -0.76 20.46 13.55
N GLY A 82 -0.20 21.11 12.52
CA GLY A 82 0.18 22.52 12.58
C GLY A 82 -1.00 23.51 12.66
N LYS A 83 -2.24 23.06 12.44
CA LYS A 83 -3.45 23.87 12.69
C LYS A 83 -3.84 23.91 14.17
N VAL A 84 -3.43 22.89 14.92
CA VAL A 84 -3.81 22.68 16.33
C VAL A 84 -2.65 23.06 17.25
N ILE A 85 -1.45 22.65 16.86
CA ILE A 85 -0.21 22.87 17.61
C ILE A 85 0.48 24.10 17.00
N ASP A 86 0.59 25.18 17.77
CA ASP A 86 1.40 26.33 17.39
C ASP A 86 2.89 25.98 17.54
N THR A 87 3.46 25.30 16.53
CA THR A 87 4.89 25.00 16.47
C THR A 87 5.42 24.85 15.05
N GLU A 88 6.74 24.81 14.91
CA GLU A 88 7.41 24.37 13.70
C GLU A 88 7.37 22.85 13.56
N ILE A 89 6.93 22.39 12.39
CA ILE A 89 6.92 20.97 12.04
C ILE A 89 7.78 20.78 10.79
N LEU A 90 8.71 19.84 10.85
CA LEU A 90 9.51 19.41 9.71
C LEU A 90 9.02 18.05 9.23
N CYS A 91 8.66 17.94 7.95
CA CYS A 91 8.51 16.64 7.30
C CYS A 91 9.82 16.29 6.63
N ILE A 92 10.42 15.16 6.98
CA ILE A 92 11.63 14.64 6.35
C ILE A 92 11.24 13.38 5.61
N SER A 93 11.51 13.33 4.31
CA SER A 93 11.33 12.13 3.49
C SER A 93 12.60 11.85 2.69
N VAL A 94 13.05 10.59 2.69
CA VAL A 94 14.20 10.08 1.95
C VAL A 94 13.76 8.85 1.16
N ILE A 95 14.21 8.76 -0.09
CA ILE A 95 13.88 7.70 -1.04
C ILE A 95 15.18 7.18 -1.67
N ASP A 96 15.44 5.89 -1.45
CA ASP A 96 16.58 5.14 -1.98
C ASP A 96 17.96 5.76 -1.73
N SER A 97 18.11 6.58 -0.68
CA SER A 97 19.33 7.40 -0.42
C SER A 97 19.75 8.34 -1.55
N ASP A 98 18.90 8.55 -2.55
CA ASP A 98 19.17 9.41 -3.71
C ASP A 98 18.31 10.66 -3.68
N TYR A 99 17.06 10.54 -3.22
CA TYR A 99 16.09 11.63 -3.21
C TYR A 99 15.65 12.00 -1.81
N PHE A 100 15.40 13.30 -1.61
CA PHE A 100 14.85 13.84 -0.38
C PHE A 100 13.82 14.94 -0.62
N ASN A 101 12.97 15.08 0.38
CA ASN A 101 12.08 16.21 0.55
C ASN A 101 12.08 16.62 2.02
N ILE A 102 12.45 17.86 2.30
CA ILE A 102 12.34 18.44 3.64
C ILE A 102 11.43 19.65 3.57
N GLU A 103 10.32 19.59 4.29
CA GLU A 103 9.29 20.62 4.28
C GLU A 103 9.14 21.23 5.66
N LEU A 104 9.04 22.55 5.70
CA LEU A 104 8.80 23.31 6.91
C LEU A 104 7.36 23.80 6.93
N PHE A 105 6.62 23.39 7.96
CA PHE A 105 5.26 23.83 8.25
C PHE A 105 5.20 24.70 9.50
N ARG A 106 4.28 25.66 9.47
CA ARG A 106 3.84 26.46 10.63
C ARG A 106 2.42 26.96 10.37
N ASP A 107 1.57 26.96 11.39
CA ASP A 107 0.15 27.36 11.29
C ASP A 107 -0.63 26.57 10.21
N GLY A 108 -0.30 25.28 10.05
CA GLY A 108 -0.90 24.41 9.05
C GLY A 108 -0.61 24.78 7.60
N LYS A 109 0.48 25.53 7.33
CA LYS A 109 0.89 25.95 5.99
C LYS A 109 2.36 25.64 5.75
N MET A 110 2.67 25.07 4.58
CA MET A 110 4.06 24.91 4.14
C MET A 110 4.68 26.30 3.92
N LYS A 111 5.68 26.64 4.72
CA LYS A 111 6.40 27.92 4.64
C LYS A 111 7.61 27.83 3.70
N ALA A 112 8.27 26.67 3.67
CA ALA A 112 9.46 26.43 2.86
C ALA A 112 9.66 24.94 2.57
N ASN A 113 10.48 24.65 1.56
CA ASN A 113 10.82 23.29 1.14
C ASN A 113 12.26 23.28 0.60
N ILE A 114 12.99 22.20 0.86
CA ILE A 114 14.25 21.85 0.22
C ILE A 114 14.12 20.43 -0.36
N THR A 115 14.33 20.27 -1.66
CA THR A 115 14.15 18.98 -2.34
C THR A 115 15.05 18.81 -3.57
N ASN A 116 15.33 17.56 -3.92
CA ASN A 116 15.92 17.16 -5.20
C ASN A 116 15.05 16.18 -6.00
N LEU A 117 13.73 16.10 -5.72
CA LEU A 117 12.81 15.18 -6.39
C LEU A 117 12.56 15.50 -7.87
N ASN A 118 12.78 16.74 -8.29
CA ASN A 118 12.60 17.14 -9.68
C ASN A 118 13.88 16.82 -10.45
N GLU A 119 13.83 15.77 -11.29
CA GLU A 119 14.92 15.28 -12.14
C GLU A 119 15.83 16.38 -12.70
N MET A 120 16.94 16.61 -12.01
CA MET A 120 18.27 17.09 -12.40
C MET A 120 19.06 17.21 -11.10
N SER A 121 20.38 17.13 -11.16
CA SER A 121 21.34 17.16 -10.04
C SER A 121 21.33 18.45 -9.18
N THR A 122 20.25 19.23 -9.22
CA THR A 122 20.09 20.54 -8.58
C THR A 122 19.06 20.50 -7.46
N VAL A 123 19.46 20.97 -6.28
CA VAL A 123 18.56 21.13 -5.12
C VAL A 123 17.72 22.41 -5.28
N SER A 124 16.41 22.28 -5.15
CA SER A 124 15.48 23.41 -5.11
C SER A 124 15.35 23.94 -3.68
N TYR A 125 15.38 25.27 -3.52
CA TYR A 125 15.19 25.94 -2.24
C TYR A 125 14.02 26.92 -2.32
N LYS A 126 12.84 26.52 -1.86
CA LYS A 126 11.68 27.41 -1.81
C LYS A 126 11.68 28.17 -0.48
N ASN A 127 11.70 29.50 -0.56
CA ASN A 127 11.59 30.41 0.59
C ASN A 127 12.58 30.12 1.74
N ILE A 128 13.87 30.00 1.40
CA ILE A 128 14.95 29.63 2.35
C ILE A 128 15.02 30.50 3.62
N LYS A 129 14.51 31.74 3.58
CA LYS A 129 14.50 32.65 4.73
C LYS A 129 13.57 32.18 5.86
N ALA A 130 12.56 31.35 5.56
CA ALA A 130 11.63 30.85 6.58
C ALA A 130 12.31 29.92 7.60
N TRP A 131 13.41 29.28 7.21
CA TRP A 131 14.16 28.35 8.05
C TRP A 131 14.95 29.01 9.19
N ILE A 132 15.19 30.32 9.10
CA ILE A 132 15.99 31.08 10.08
C ILE A 132 15.37 31.00 11.48
N ASN A 133 14.05 30.85 11.58
CA ASN A 133 13.35 30.76 12.87
C ASN A 133 13.34 29.33 13.46
N CYS A 134 13.79 28.32 12.71
CA CYS A 134 13.74 26.93 13.14
C CYS A 134 14.90 26.54 14.04
N GLY A 135 16.07 27.17 13.91
CA GLY A 135 17.16 27.06 14.87
C GLY A 135 17.63 28.43 15.33
N GLU A 136 18.12 28.52 16.56
CA GLU A 136 18.75 29.72 17.08
C GLU A 136 20.00 30.00 16.22
N GLU A 137 20.04 31.16 15.55
CA GLU A 137 21.22 31.66 14.82
C GLU A 137 21.63 30.92 13.52
N ILE A 138 20.71 30.21 12.85
CA ILE A 138 21.02 29.56 11.56
C ILE A 138 20.74 30.52 10.39
N ASP A 139 21.78 30.86 9.61
CA ASP A 139 21.63 31.68 8.42
C ASP A 139 21.31 30.86 7.15
N SER A 140 20.83 31.54 6.10
CA SER A 140 20.50 30.88 4.83
C SER A 140 21.71 30.32 4.07
N LYS A 141 22.94 30.79 4.38
CA LYS A 141 24.16 30.32 3.72
C LYS A 141 24.56 28.96 4.28
N THR A 142 24.48 28.78 5.59
CA THR A 142 24.72 27.51 6.27
C THR A 142 23.80 26.44 5.69
N ILE A 143 22.50 26.70 5.58
CA ILE A 143 21.54 25.72 5.04
C ILE A 143 21.87 25.36 3.59
N LYS A 144 22.15 26.35 2.73
CA LYS A 144 22.56 26.08 1.34
C LYS A 144 23.86 25.28 1.27
N SER A 145 24.81 25.54 2.17
CA SER A 145 26.11 24.87 2.16
C SER A 145 25.95 23.36 2.36
N ILE A 146 25.07 22.92 3.28
CA ILE A 146 24.78 21.51 3.56
C ILE A 146 24.39 20.76 2.29
N PHE A 147 23.38 21.29 1.57
CA PHE A 147 22.82 20.59 0.42
C PHE A 147 23.60 20.81 -0.88
N SER A 148 24.49 21.82 -0.92
CA SER A 148 25.40 22.09 -2.05
C SER A 148 26.65 21.21 -2.08
N LYS A 149 26.97 20.50 -0.99
CA LYS A 149 28.12 19.59 -0.97
C LYS A 149 27.90 18.41 -1.91
N ASN A 150 28.95 18.03 -2.63
CA ASN A 150 28.97 16.78 -3.36
C ASN A 150 29.26 15.65 -2.37
N THR A 151 28.24 14.89 -2.00
CA THR A 151 28.36 13.69 -1.16
C THR A 151 28.02 12.47 -2.00
N VAL A 152 28.60 11.32 -1.64
CA VAL A 152 28.29 10.04 -2.30
C VAL A 152 26.92 9.52 -1.84
N PHE A 153 26.56 9.78 -0.59
CA PHE A 153 25.28 9.42 -0.02
C PHE A 153 24.52 10.65 0.47
N LEU A 154 23.20 10.67 0.27
CA LEU A 154 22.32 11.73 0.76
C LEU A 154 22.24 11.76 2.29
N ASP A 155 22.39 10.61 2.93
CA ASP A 155 22.36 10.42 4.37
C ASP A 155 23.34 11.36 5.11
N ASP A 156 24.49 11.67 4.48
CA ASP A 156 25.47 12.64 5.00
C ASP A 156 24.88 14.06 5.09
N LYS A 157 24.12 14.47 4.07
CA LYS A 157 23.47 15.79 4.02
C LYS A 157 22.36 15.90 5.05
N ILE A 158 21.58 14.83 5.21
CA ILE A 158 20.50 14.79 6.22
C ILE A 158 21.09 14.78 7.63
N SER A 159 22.20 14.09 7.87
CA SER A 159 22.91 14.10 9.15
C SER A 159 23.48 15.48 9.47
N GLU A 160 24.08 16.17 8.50
CA GLU A 160 24.56 17.54 8.70
C GLU A 160 23.40 18.52 8.94
N PHE A 161 22.27 18.34 8.24
CA PHE A 161 21.04 19.07 8.50
C PHE A 161 20.53 18.85 9.93
N ALA A 162 20.39 17.60 10.35
CA ALA A 162 19.91 17.25 11.69
C ALA A 162 20.81 17.83 12.79
N ASN A 163 22.14 17.71 12.66
CA ASN A 163 23.09 18.39 13.55
C ASN A 163 22.88 19.91 13.60
N THR A 164 22.73 20.55 12.44
CA THR A 164 22.53 22.00 12.32
C THR A 164 21.27 22.47 13.03
N PHE A 165 20.19 21.69 12.98
CA PHE A 165 18.91 21.99 13.63
C PHE A 165 18.77 21.39 15.04
N SER A 166 19.84 20.77 15.58
CA SER A 166 19.81 20.05 16.87
C SER A 166 18.74 18.98 16.94
N ILE A 167 18.50 18.28 15.84
CA ILE A 167 17.65 17.09 15.75
C ILE A 167 18.55 15.87 15.89
N ASP A 168 18.07 14.82 16.56
CA ASP A 168 18.79 13.57 16.65
C ASP A 168 18.93 12.90 15.28
N ASN A 169 20.17 12.73 14.81
CA ASN A 169 20.48 12.06 13.54
C ASN A 169 19.86 10.66 13.46
N SER A 170 19.88 9.92 14.57
CA SER A 170 19.34 8.55 14.64
C SER A 170 17.82 8.51 14.46
N LEU A 171 17.11 9.62 14.65
CA LEU A 171 15.66 9.73 14.46
C LEU A 171 15.30 10.35 13.10
N CYS A 172 16.13 11.22 12.55
CA CYS A 172 15.91 11.84 11.23
C CYS A 172 15.94 10.86 10.07
N LEU A 173 16.83 9.87 10.12
CA LEU A 173 16.99 8.84 9.07
C LEU A 173 16.29 7.53 9.40
N LEU A 174 15.46 7.52 10.46
CA LEU A 174 14.75 6.33 10.88
C LEU A 174 13.38 6.25 10.21
N SER A 175 13.03 5.06 9.75
CA SER A 175 11.66 4.73 9.35
C SER A 175 10.93 4.03 10.48
N HIS A 176 9.60 4.09 10.46
CA HIS A 176 8.77 3.46 11.49
C HIS A 176 9.06 1.94 11.57
N ARG A 177 9.36 1.27 10.45
CA ARG A 177 9.76 -0.16 10.42
C ARG A 177 10.97 -0.49 11.29
N HIS A 178 11.92 0.42 11.41
CA HIS A 178 13.18 0.20 12.16
C HIS A 178 13.12 0.75 13.59
N LEU A 179 11.96 1.24 14.08
CA LEU A 179 11.82 1.71 15.46
C LEU A 179 12.14 0.64 16.51
N HIS A 180 11.94 -0.63 16.18
CA HIS A 180 12.24 -1.76 17.05
C HIS A 180 13.74 -1.92 17.37
N GLU A 181 14.62 -1.24 16.61
CA GLU A 181 16.06 -1.26 16.80
C GLU A 181 16.54 -0.25 17.86
N LEU A 182 15.67 0.67 18.29
CA LEU A 182 15.97 1.65 19.33
C LEU A 182 15.47 1.20 20.70
N ASP A 183 16.18 1.65 21.75
CA ASP A 183 15.66 1.59 23.12
C ASP A 183 14.57 2.67 23.29
N LEU A 184 13.31 2.22 23.29
CA LEU A 184 12.11 3.06 23.23
C LEU A 184 11.60 3.50 24.61
N ASN A 185 12.45 3.54 25.65
CA ASN A 185 12.06 3.93 27.01
C ASN A 185 11.39 5.32 27.15
N SER A 186 11.42 6.15 26.10
CA SER A 186 10.76 7.47 26.02
C SER A 186 9.75 7.60 24.87
N ALA A 187 9.27 6.48 24.33
CA ALA A 187 8.31 6.45 23.25
C ALA A 187 6.87 6.30 23.76
N ILE A 188 5.97 7.12 23.23
CA ILE A 188 4.53 6.96 23.38
C ILE A 188 4.00 6.37 22.09
N THR A 189 3.28 5.27 22.20
CA THR A 189 2.65 4.63 21.04
C THR A 189 1.14 4.76 21.15
N LEU A 190 0.55 5.31 20.10
CA LEU A 190 -0.89 5.43 19.92
C LEU A 190 -1.33 4.45 18.84
N PHE A 191 -2.40 3.71 19.14
CA PHE A 191 -2.98 2.72 18.24
C PHE A 191 -4.35 3.22 17.79
N PHE A 192 -4.60 3.13 16.49
CA PHE A 192 -5.82 3.61 15.88
C PHE A 192 -6.43 2.53 14.99
N LYS A 193 -7.75 2.41 15.06
CA LYS A 193 -8.58 1.57 14.20
C LYS A 193 -9.48 2.45 13.36
N ASN A 194 -9.66 2.15 12.09
CA ASN A 194 -10.48 2.96 11.21
C ASN A 194 -11.96 2.82 11.62
N ALA A 195 -12.57 3.88 12.13
CA ALA A 195 -13.98 3.90 12.53
C ALA A 195 -14.93 3.72 11.34
N LYS A 196 -14.45 4.00 10.12
CA LYS A 196 -15.16 3.67 8.89
C LYS A 196 -15.03 2.19 8.51
N GLU A 197 -14.09 1.41 9.04
CA GLU A 197 -14.16 -0.03 8.85
C GLU A 197 -15.37 -0.65 9.57
N ASP A 198 -15.92 0.01 10.60
CA ASP A 198 -17.21 -0.38 11.19
C ASP A 198 -18.45 0.23 10.47
N GLN A 199 -18.26 1.14 9.49
CA GLN A 199 -19.37 1.82 8.77
C GLN A 199 -19.31 1.76 7.23
N GLU A 200 -18.25 1.23 6.63
CA GLU A 200 -18.14 0.83 5.22
C GLU A 200 -18.24 -0.71 5.05
N ASP A 201 -18.60 -1.42 6.11
CA ASP A 201 -18.72 -2.88 6.17
C ASP A 201 -20.09 -3.44 5.78
N THR A 202 -20.89 -2.70 5.00
CA THR A 202 -22.08 -3.28 4.36
C THR A 202 -21.81 -3.89 2.98
N GLU A 203 -20.65 -3.67 2.36
CA GLU A 203 -20.30 -4.31 1.07
C GLU A 203 -19.26 -5.46 1.16
N LEU A 204 -18.44 -5.55 2.23
CA LEU A 204 -17.41 -6.60 2.38
C LEU A 204 -17.82 -7.78 3.28
N ASP A 205 -19.07 -7.81 3.74
CA ASP A 205 -19.63 -8.97 4.45
C ASP A 205 -19.75 -10.22 3.53
N GLN A 206 -19.47 -10.06 2.23
CA GLN A 206 -19.49 -11.12 1.24
C GLN A 206 -18.14 -11.27 0.51
N THR A 207 -17.91 -12.45 -0.07
CA THR A 207 -16.68 -12.76 -0.83
C THR A 207 -16.57 -11.89 -2.08
N LYS A 208 -15.42 -11.26 -2.33
CA LYS A 208 -15.20 -10.42 -3.51
C LYS A 208 -13.87 -10.76 -4.16
N LEU A 209 -13.92 -11.30 -5.37
CA LEU A 209 -12.71 -11.73 -6.08
C LEU A 209 -12.06 -10.58 -6.84
N GLN A 210 -10.74 -10.60 -6.92
CA GLN A 210 -9.93 -9.70 -7.73
C GLN A 210 -8.83 -10.46 -8.45
N PHE A 211 -8.53 -10.11 -9.69
CA PHE A 211 -7.38 -10.67 -10.39
C PHE A 211 -6.06 -10.20 -9.79
N VAL A 212 -5.17 -11.16 -9.56
CA VAL A 212 -3.74 -10.94 -9.29
C VAL A 212 -2.94 -11.09 -10.57
N SER A 213 -3.24 -12.12 -11.37
CA SER A 213 -2.63 -12.33 -12.69
C SER A 213 -3.65 -12.90 -13.67
N TYR A 214 -3.70 -12.34 -14.87
CA TYR A 214 -4.62 -12.75 -15.93
C TYR A 214 -4.03 -12.43 -17.29
N TYR A 215 -4.67 -12.93 -18.33
CA TYR A 215 -4.27 -12.72 -19.72
C TYR A 215 -5.35 -11.97 -20.48
N MET A 216 -4.92 -11.05 -21.34
CA MET A 216 -5.77 -10.28 -22.25
C MET A 216 -5.75 -10.84 -23.67
N GLU A 217 -4.75 -11.65 -24.01
CA GLU A 217 -4.58 -12.25 -25.34
C GLU A 217 -4.26 -13.74 -25.24
N TYR A 218 -4.87 -14.52 -26.12
CA TYR A 218 -4.57 -15.91 -26.38
C TYR A 218 -4.10 -16.04 -27.83
N LYS A 219 -2.85 -16.47 -28.01
CA LYS A 219 -2.26 -16.71 -29.34
C LYS A 219 -1.74 -18.13 -29.43
N SER A 220 -2.24 -18.90 -30.39
CA SER A 220 -1.80 -20.27 -30.62
C SER A 220 -1.97 -20.70 -32.07
N ASN A 221 -1.43 -21.88 -32.39
CA ASN A 221 -1.64 -22.53 -33.68
C ASN A 221 -2.69 -23.64 -33.53
N ILE A 222 -3.39 -23.97 -34.61
CA ILE A 222 -4.28 -25.15 -34.64
C ILE A 222 -3.51 -26.40 -34.18
N GLY A 223 -4.14 -27.23 -33.34
CA GLY A 223 -3.57 -28.47 -32.82
C GLY A 223 -2.53 -28.29 -31.70
N ASN A 224 -2.12 -27.06 -31.38
CA ASN A 224 -1.26 -26.78 -30.24
C ASN A 224 -2.09 -26.45 -29.00
N ASN A 225 -2.35 -27.45 -28.17
CA ASN A 225 -3.10 -27.28 -26.92
C ASN A 225 -2.22 -26.56 -25.89
N LYS A 226 -2.78 -25.56 -25.21
CA LYS A 226 -2.07 -24.75 -24.22
C LYS A 226 -2.88 -24.61 -22.95
N SER A 227 -2.17 -24.51 -21.82
CA SER A 227 -2.79 -24.18 -20.54
C SER A 227 -2.37 -22.78 -20.09
N TYR A 228 -3.30 -22.05 -19.49
CA TYR A 228 -3.08 -20.68 -19.00
C TYR A 228 -3.43 -20.60 -17.51
N LYS A 229 -2.54 -19.98 -16.73
CA LYS A 229 -2.69 -19.82 -15.29
C LYS A 229 -3.25 -18.44 -14.93
N PHE A 230 -4.43 -18.44 -14.36
CA PHE A 230 -5.07 -17.27 -13.75
C PHE A 230 -4.85 -17.30 -12.24
N THR A 231 -4.69 -16.14 -11.62
CA THR A 231 -4.60 -16.03 -10.16
C THR A 231 -5.59 -14.98 -9.70
N VAL A 232 -6.43 -15.34 -8.73
CA VAL A 232 -7.37 -14.41 -8.08
C VAL A 232 -7.15 -14.42 -6.57
N LYS A 233 -7.48 -13.31 -5.91
CA LYS A 233 -7.52 -13.16 -4.45
C LYS A 233 -8.90 -12.74 -3.98
N ASN A 234 -9.25 -13.07 -2.74
CA ASN A 234 -10.45 -12.57 -2.08
C ASN A 234 -10.15 -11.27 -1.33
N LEU A 235 -11.04 -10.28 -1.46
CA LEU A 235 -10.99 -9.00 -0.77
C LEU A 235 -12.00 -8.90 0.39
N GLY A 236 -12.96 -9.83 0.49
CA GLY A 236 -13.97 -9.86 1.54
C GLY A 236 -13.90 -11.10 2.43
N LYS A 237 -15.03 -11.49 3.04
CA LYS A 237 -15.11 -12.68 3.90
C LYS A 237 -14.99 -13.99 3.12
N SER A 238 -14.55 -15.03 3.82
CA SER A 238 -14.50 -16.41 3.34
C SER A 238 -15.90 -16.91 2.96
N SER A 239 -15.98 -17.67 1.89
CA SER A 239 -17.19 -18.43 1.53
C SER A 239 -16.83 -19.80 1.02
N VAL A 240 -17.86 -20.60 0.75
CA VAL A 240 -17.73 -21.96 0.22
C VAL A 240 -18.34 -21.98 -1.17
N GLY A 241 -17.62 -22.60 -2.10
CA GLY A 241 -18.04 -22.77 -3.48
C GLY A 241 -17.39 -21.76 -4.41
N PHE A 242 -16.70 -22.25 -5.42
CA PHE A 242 -16.04 -21.45 -6.46
C PHE A 242 -16.34 -22.03 -7.84
N GLN A 243 -16.68 -21.17 -8.80
CA GLN A 243 -17.03 -21.60 -10.14
C GLN A 243 -16.24 -20.80 -11.19
N VAL A 244 -15.88 -21.50 -12.26
CA VAL A 244 -15.22 -20.95 -13.44
C VAL A 244 -16.17 -21.08 -14.62
N ILE A 245 -16.45 -19.98 -15.30
CA ILE A 245 -17.28 -19.95 -16.51
C ILE A 245 -16.45 -19.41 -17.68
N ILE A 246 -16.53 -20.08 -18.82
CA ILE A 246 -15.87 -19.67 -20.05
C ILE A 246 -16.89 -19.63 -21.18
N CYS A 247 -17.05 -18.48 -21.82
CA CYS A 247 -18.02 -18.28 -22.89
C CYS A 247 -17.54 -17.23 -23.88
N GLY A 248 -18.32 -16.96 -24.93
CA GLY A 248 -17.99 -15.96 -25.94
C GLY A 248 -17.93 -16.56 -27.33
N GLU A 249 -17.70 -15.72 -28.33
CA GLU A 249 -17.78 -16.11 -29.73
C GLU A 249 -16.79 -17.23 -30.09
N ALA A 250 -15.57 -17.20 -29.53
CA ALA A 250 -14.58 -18.26 -29.79
C ALA A 250 -15.07 -19.65 -29.34
N ILE A 251 -15.79 -19.70 -28.22
CA ILE A 251 -16.38 -20.92 -27.65
C ILE A 251 -17.65 -21.31 -28.41
N ASN A 252 -18.54 -20.36 -28.64
CA ASN A 252 -19.85 -20.58 -29.28
C ASN A 252 -19.72 -21.06 -30.73
N SER A 253 -18.76 -20.52 -31.46
CA SER A 253 -18.46 -20.90 -32.85
C SER A 253 -17.59 -22.15 -32.97
N GLY A 254 -17.18 -22.74 -31.84
CA GLY A 254 -16.37 -23.96 -31.79
C GLY A 254 -14.96 -23.79 -32.32
N PHE A 255 -14.38 -22.59 -32.23
CA PHE A 255 -12.98 -22.36 -32.61
C PHE A 255 -12.02 -22.92 -31.57
N ILE A 256 -12.41 -22.85 -30.29
CA ILE A 256 -11.66 -23.31 -29.14
C ILE A 256 -12.58 -24.09 -28.18
N SER A 257 -12.07 -25.11 -27.51
CA SER A 257 -12.75 -25.77 -26.38
C SER A 257 -11.85 -25.84 -25.17
N VAL A 258 -12.45 -26.16 -24.02
CA VAL A 258 -11.74 -26.38 -22.76
C VAL A 258 -12.01 -27.77 -22.23
N SER A 259 -11.01 -28.37 -21.59
CA SER A 259 -11.06 -29.73 -21.08
C SER A 259 -10.94 -29.76 -19.56
N ASP A 260 -9.75 -29.46 -19.05
CA ASP A 260 -9.41 -29.57 -17.63
C ASP A 260 -9.26 -28.19 -16.96
N CYS A 261 -9.63 -28.15 -15.68
CA CYS A 261 -9.47 -27.03 -14.77
C CYS A 261 -8.73 -27.52 -13.52
N GLN A 262 -7.48 -27.12 -13.38
CA GLN A 262 -6.70 -27.37 -12.18
C GLN A 262 -6.73 -26.13 -11.29
N LEU A 263 -7.22 -26.29 -10.07
CA LEU A 263 -7.30 -25.22 -9.08
C LEU A 263 -6.36 -25.55 -7.92
N SER A 264 -5.61 -24.57 -7.43
CA SER A 264 -4.84 -24.68 -6.19
C SER A 264 -5.03 -23.48 -5.29
N VAL A 265 -5.26 -23.75 -4.00
CA VAL A 265 -5.41 -22.79 -2.89
C VAL A 265 -4.71 -23.38 -1.69
N ASP A 266 -3.79 -22.63 -1.08
CA ASP A 266 -2.95 -23.14 0.01
C ASP A 266 -2.32 -24.50 -0.37
N ASP A 267 -2.43 -25.52 0.49
CA ASP A 267 -1.96 -26.88 0.26
C ASP A 267 -2.98 -27.76 -0.50
N ILE A 268 -4.13 -27.19 -0.90
CA ILE A 268 -5.20 -27.89 -1.62
C ILE A 268 -4.97 -27.78 -3.13
N SER A 269 -5.00 -28.91 -3.82
CA SER A 269 -4.97 -29.00 -5.29
C SER A 269 -6.13 -29.86 -5.76
N LEU A 270 -7.00 -29.29 -6.60
CA LEU A 270 -8.18 -29.93 -7.16
C LEU A 270 -8.09 -29.93 -8.67
N ASN A 271 -8.55 -31.01 -9.30
CA ASN A 271 -8.66 -31.10 -10.74
C ASN A 271 -10.08 -31.54 -11.12
N LYS A 272 -10.73 -30.77 -11.97
CA LYS A 272 -12.08 -31.05 -12.47
C LYS A 272 -12.15 -30.77 -13.97
N LYS A 273 -13.09 -31.44 -14.64
CA LYS A 273 -13.38 -31.21 -16.06
C LYS A 273 -14.45 -30.16 -16.23
N PHE A 274 -14.32 -29.36 -17.27
CA PHE A 274 -15.40 -28.50 -17.72
C PHE A 274 -16.53 -29.33 -18.34
N TRP A 275 -17.77 -28.92 -18.12
CA TRP A 275 -18.93 -29.40 -18.87
C TRP A 275 -19.60 -28.25 -19.62
N LYS A 276 -20.29 -28.58 -20.70
CA LYS A 276 -21.06 -27.60 -21.46
C LYS A 276 -22.34 -27.25 -20.72
N ALA A 277 -22.67 -25.96 -20.66
CA ALA A 277 -23.91 -25.47 -20.11
C ALA A 277 -24.44 -24.29 -20.92
N THR A 278 -25.75 -24.08 -20.87
CA THR A 278 -26.38 -22.84 -21.33
C THR A 278 -26.51 -21.90 -20.14
N LEU A 279 -25.89 -20.72 -20.26
CA LEU A 279 -25.89 -19.68 -19.23
C LEU A 279 -27.25 -18.97 -19.15
N GLN A 280 -27.50 -18.24 -18.07
CA GLN A 280 -28.78 -17.57 -17.82
C GLN A 280 -29.19 -16.58 -18.93
N ASN A 281 -28.22 -16.00 -19.65
CA ASN A 281 -28.46 -15.10 -20.78
C ASN A 281 -28.69 -15.85 -22.11
N GLY A 282 -28.85 -17.17 -22.09
CA GLY A 282 -29.02 -18.03 -23.28
C GLY A 282 -27.73 -18.34 -24.03
N THR A 283 -26.58 -17.83 -23.58
CA THR A 283 -25.29 -18.08 -24.24
C THR A 283 -24.76 -19.46 -23.84
N ASN A 284 -24.17 -20.19 -24.78
CA ASN A 284 -23.48 -21.44 -24.45
C ASN A 284 -22.10 -21.15 -23.85
N GLY A 285 -21.66 -22.03 -22.96
CA GLY A 285 -20.35 -21.91 -22.33
C GLY A 285 -19.91 -23.22 -21.72
N TYR A 286 -18.72 -23.17 -21.13
CA TYR A 286 -18.17 -24.22 -20.31
C TYR A 286 -18.16 -23.76 -18.86
N VAL A 287 -18.57 -24.66 -17.96
CA VAL A 287 -18.62 -24.42 -16.52
C VAL A 287 -17.79 -25.47 -15.81
N CYS A 288 -17.06 -25.06 -14.79
CA CYS A 288 -16.38 -25.95 -13.85
C CYS A 288 -16.68 -25.47 -12.42
N ASP A 289 -17.24 -26.34 -11.59
CA ASP A 289 -17.67 -26.02 -10.22
C ASP A 289 -16.82 -26.74 -9.17
N PHE A 290 -16.38 -25.99 -8.18
CA PHE A 290 -15.70 -26.44 -6.97
C PHE A 290 -16.57 -26.09 -5.77
N SER A 291 -17.73 -26.75 -5.66
CA SER A 291 -18.77 -26.45 -4.66
C SER A 291 -18.28 -26.55 -3.21
N ASP A 292 -17.31 -27.41 -2.94
CA ASP A 292 -16.75 -27.64 -1.59
C ASP A 292 -15.49 -26.80 -1.32
N LEU A 293 -15.00 -26.01 -2.29
CA LEU A 293 -13.81 -25.19 -2.08
C LEU A 293 -14.12 -24.08 -1.08
N VAL A 294 -13.32 -24.01 -0.01
CA VAL A 294 -13.32 -22.86 0.89
C VAL A 294 -12.46 -21.75 0.27
N ILE A 295 -13.09 -20.64 -0.10
CA ILE A 295 -12.41 -19.43 -0.52
C ILE A 295 -11.84 -18.77 0.75
N PRO A 296 -10.52 -18.51 0.83
CA PRO A 296 -9.90 -17.96 2.02
C PRO A 296 -10.42 -16.54 2.32
N ASN A 297 -10.33 -16.11 3.58
CA ASN A 297 -10.56 -14.71 3.95
C ASN A 297 -9.59 -13.78 3.22
N SER A 298 -9.97 -12.51 3.10
CA SER A 298 -9.02 -11.46 2.72
C SER A 298 -7.81 -11.43 3.65
N CYS A 299 -6.72 -10.91 3.10
CA CYS A 299 -5.49 -10.69 3.84
C CYS A 299 -5.05 -9.24 3.61
N ASN A 300 -4.88 -8.50 4.70
CA ASN A 300 -4.45 -7.09 4.71
C ASN A 300 -2.93 -6.98 4.51
N ILE A 301 -2.39 -7.71 3.53
CA ILE A 301 -0.97 -7.68 3.17
C ILE A 301 -0.90 -7.37 1.66
N ASP A 302 -0.79 -6.10 1.31
CA ASP A 302 -0.62 -5.69 -0.09
C ASP A 302 0.83 -5.86 -0.56
N TYR A 303 1.79 -5.62 0.33
CA TYR A 303 3.23 -5.72 0.04
C TYR A 303 3.94 -6.53 1.13
N PRO A 304 4.18 -7.83 0.93
CA PRO A 304 4.79 -8.69 1.93
C PRO A 304 6.23 -8.23 2.22
N GLN A 305 6.50 -7.89 3.48
CA GLN A 305 7.81 -7.39 3.93
C GLN A 305 8.72 -8.51 4.44
N THR A 306 8.13 -9.62 4.87
CA THR A 306 8.86 -10.79 5.37
C THR A 306 8.50 -12.06 4.61
N GLN A 307 9.34 -13.08 4.72
CA GLN A 307 9.02 -14.42 4.20
C GLN A 307 7.76 -15.01 4.84
N LYS A 308 7.44 -14.62 6.09
CA LYS A 308 6.22 -15.03 6.79
C LYS A 308 5.00 -14.37 6.16
N ASP A 309 5.07 -13.06 5.88
CA ASP A 309 3.98 -12.32 5.21
C ASP A 309 3.73 -12.86 3.81
N PHE A 310 4.80 -13.14 3.07
CA PHE A 310 4.71 -13.73 1.74
C PHE A 310 4.02 -15.11 1.78
N LYS A 311 4.36 -15.95 2.77
CA LYS A 311 3.70 -17.25 2.97
C LYS A 311 2.22 -17.09 3.29
N ILE A 312 1.85 -16.14 4.15
CA ILE A 312 0.45 -15.86 4.49
C ILE A 312 -0.30 -15.38 3.25
N LEU A 313 0.29 -14.44 2.49
CA LEU A 313 -0.31 -13.88 1.30
C LEU A 313 -0.56 -14.96 0.22
N ILE A 314 0.42 -15.83 -0.07
CA ILE A 314 0.26 -16.90 -1.07
C ILE A 314 -0.88 -17.85 -0.70
N LYS A 315 -1.09 -18.14 0.58
CA LYS A 315 -2.18 -19.02 1.03
C LYS A 315 -3.56 -18.45 0.71
N THR A 316 -3.67 -17.15 0.45
CA THR A 316 -4.93 -16.51 0.05
C THR A 316 -5.19 -16.50 -1.45
N TYR A 317 -4.21 -16.91 -2.26
CA TYR A 317 -4.34 -16.91 -3.72
C TYR A 317 -4.97 -18.18 -4.24
N ILE A 318 -5.97 -18.01 -5.09
CA ILE A 318 -6.58 -19.06 -5.88
C ILE A 318 -5.93 -19.06 -7.25
N SER A 319 -5.09 -20.06 -7.50
CA SER A 319 -4.51 -20.29 -8.83
C SER A 319 -5.41 -21.23 -9.62
N VAL A 320 -5.77 -20.85 -10.84
CA VAL A 320 -6.60 -21.65 -11.73
C VAL A 320 -5.89 -21.82 -13.07
N ASN A 321 -5.55 -23.04 -13.42
CA ASN A 321 -4.94 -23.39 -14.69
C ASN A 321 -5.98 -24.07 -15.59
N ILE A 322 -6.22 -23.48 -16.77
CA ILE A 322 -7.25 -23.92 -17.71
C ILE A 322 -6.58 -24.45 -18.98
N SER A 323 -6.95 -25.65 -19.40
CA SER A 323 -6.48 -26.27 -20.64
C SER A 323 -7.39 -25.93 -21.81
N PHE A 324 -6.80 -25.43 -22.90
CA PHE A 324 -7.47 -25.03 -24.13
C PHE A 324 -7.04 -25.90 -25.31
N GLU A 325 -8.02 -26.27 -26.14
CA GLU A 325 -7.85 -27.05 -27.37
C GLU A 325 -8.28 -26.23 -28.58
N ASN A 326 -7.38 -26.11 -29.56
CA ASN A 326 -7.56 -25.24 -30.73
C ASN A 326 -8.01 -26.04 -31.95
N HIS A 327 -9.21 -25.76 -32.44
CA HIS A 327 -9.83 -26.53 -33.53
C HIS A 327 -9.76 -25.84 -34.88
N ARG A 328 -9.89 -24.51 -34.91
CA ARG A 328 -10.02 -23.73 -36.14
C ARG A 328 -9.39 -22.35 -36.01
N LYS A 329 -8.97 -21.78 -37.15
CA LYS A 329 -8.44 -20.41 -37.20
C LYS A 329 -9.53 -19.42 -36.81
N CYS A 330 -9.17 -18.44 -35.99
CA CYS A 330 -10.09 -17.37 -35.63
C CYS A 330 -9.34 -16.11 -35.16
N ASN A 331 -10.05 -14.99 -35.24
CA ASN A 331 -9.73 -13.76 -34.52
C ASN A 331 -11.03 -13.30 -33.86
N SER A 332 -11.22 -13.63 -32.60
CA SER A 332 -12.49 -13.51 -31.88
C SER A 332 -12.25 -13.22 -30.40
N ASN A 333 -13.29 -13.21 -29.59
CA ASN A 333 -13.21 -12.92 -28.15
C ASN A 333 -13.77 -14.09 -27.33
N MET A 334 -13.22 -14.25 -26.13
CA MET A 334 -13.68 -15.18 -25.11
C MET A 334 -13.66 -14.49 -23.75
N PHE A 335 -14.72 -14.69 -22.98
CA PHE A 335 -14.84 -14.22 -21.61
C PHE A 335 -14.57 -15.36 -20.63
N ILE A 336 -13.79 -15.08 -19.60
CA ILE A 336 -13.54 -15.99 -18.49
C ILE A 336 -14.00 -15.30 -17.21
N TYR A 337 -14.86 -15.96 -16.45
CA TYR A 337 -15.38 -15.50 -15.17
C TYR A 337 -14.98 -16.46 -14.06
N PHE A 338 -14.60 -15.89 -12.92
CA PHE A 338 -14.36 -16.58 -11.67
C PHE A 338 -15.35 -16.01 -10.66
N LEU A 339 -16.13 -16.87 -10.00
CA LEU A 339 -17.20 -16.41 -9.14
C LEU A 339 -17.37 -17.27 -7.89
N PRO A 340 -17.62 -16.66 -6.72
CA PRO A 340 -18.07 -17.38 -5.54
C PRO A 340 -19.54 -17.82 -5.73
N ILE A 341 -19.89 -19.05 -5.39
CA ILE A 341 -21.24 -19.58 -5.62
C ILE A 341 -22.28 -18.83 -4.78
N LYS A 342 -21.95 -18.52 -3.52
CA LYS A 342 -22.88 -17.87 -2.57
C LYS A 342 -23.31 -16.47 -3.00
N ASN A 343 -22.46 -15.75 -3.73
CA ASN A 343 -22.72 -14.37 -4.15
C ASN A 343 -22.15 -14.08 -5.55
N ALA A 344 -22.50 -14.95 -6.50
CA ALA A 344 -21.98 -14.97 -7.88
C ALA A 344 -22.00 -13.63 -8.62
N ARG A 345 -22.99 -12.76 -8.38
CA ARG A 345 -23.16 -11.51 -9.12
C ARG A 345 -22.21 -10.41 -8.63
N GLU A 346 -22.07 -10.27 -7.33
CA GLU A 346 -21.35 -9.18 -6.66
C GLU A 346 -19.88 -9.56 -6.40
N GLY A 347 -19.61 -10.85 -6.19
CA GLY A 347 -18.28 -11.35 -5.86
C GLY A 347 -17.43 -11.81 -7.04
N GLN A 348 -17.97 -11.81 -8.27
CA GLN A 348 -17.25 -12.30 -9.44
C GLN A 348 -16.17 -11.35 -9.95
N VAL A 349 -15.20 -11.92 -10.63
CA VAL A 349 -14.23 -11.20 -11.46
C VAL A 349 -14.18 -11.86 -12.83
N GLY A 350 -14.03 -11.07 -13.90
CA GLY A 350 -13.97 -11.61 -15.26
C GLY A 350 -13.09 -10.79 -16.18
N THR A 351 -12.53 -11.46 -17.18
CA THR A 351 -11.69 -10.84 -18.21
C THR A 351 -12.21 -11.17 -19.60
N ASN A 352 -12.05 -10.23 -20.52
CA ASN A 352 -12.23 -10.46 -21.95
C ASN A 352 -10.87 -10.72 -22.58
N MET A 353 -10.72 -11.90 -23.16
CA MET A 353 -9.48 -12.33 -23.81
C MET A 353 -9.67 -12.37 -25.32
N LYS A 354 -8.81 -11.66 -26.04
CA LYS A 354 -8.75 -11.73 -27.51
C LYS A 354 -8.10 -13.04 -27.92
N VAL A 355 -8.77 -13.81 -28.77
CA VAL A 355 -8.34 -15.13 -29.22
C VAL A 355 -7.90 -15.07 -30.68
N GLU A 356 -6.63 -15.33 -30.92
CA GLU A 356 -6.03 -15.47 -32.24
C GLU A 356 -5.48 -16.89 -32.42
N ILE A 357 -6.07 -17.64 -33.34
CA ILE A 357 -5.62 -18.99 -33.72
C ILE A 357 -5.19 -18.94 -35.18
N ILE A 358 -3.92 -19.28 -35.41
CA ILE A 358 -3.26 -19.22 -36.73
C ILE A 358 -3.21 -20.59 -37.40
#